data_AF-A0A6L5F2I7-F1
#
_entry.id   AF-A0A6L5F2I7-F1
#
_cell.length_a   1.000
_cell.length_b   1.000
_cell.length_c   1.000
_cell.angle_alpha   90.00
_cell.angle_beta   90.00
_cell.angle_gamma   90.00
#
_symmetry.space_group_name_H-M   'P 1'
#
loop_
_entity.id
_entity.type
_entity.pdbx_description
1 polymer ?
#
loop_
_entity_poly.entity_id
_entity_poly.type
_entity_poly.pdbx_seq_one_letter_code
_entity_poly.pdbx_strand_id
1 'polypeptide(L)'
;VGAAGTSLGLEVPIVSEGVAELTPLSPGTGLDIAILVAWTLLFGVSVYLGLQRGLKRLAQLNVWLAGALGAFLLIAGPTVFIIDSFTNSIGKMMQNFVQMSFYMDPVGGSGFEESWTVFYWAWWIAYAPFIGLFTAKISRGRTMRGVIGAMLLAGSLGNWVAFALMTNTGLSFQLNGTVDVAGILENQGPTAAVVATLQALPLGVVVLAVFILLLVVFLATTLDSSAYTMAAVASRELPADVEPARWHRVVWAVALAAVSVALMYAGGLDALQTLAIITAFPLIFVLVIVVMSFRRWLLDGHPNGEAHPVDIGEAEPAATAQVSADERSEARLS
;
A
#
# COMPACT_ATOMS: atom_id res chain seq x y z
N VAL A 1 -10.16 6.59 1.86
CA VAL A 1 -10.04 7.48 0.68
C VAL A 1 -8.76 8.29 0.72
N GLY A 2 -8.55 9.17 1.72
CA GLY A 2 -7.36 10.04 1.77
C GLY A 2 -6.04 9.31 1.57
N ALA A 3 -5.74 8.32 2.42
CA ALA A 3 -4.52 7.53 2.35
C ALA A 3 -4.31 6.83 0.98
N ALA A 4 -5.33 6.13 0.50
CA ALA A 4 -5.29 5.43 -0.78
C ALA A 4 -5.13 6.40 -1.97
N GLY A 5 -5.85 7.52 -1.95
CA GLY A 5 -5.71 8.59 -2.94
C GLY A 5 -4.31 9.18 -2.94
N THR A 6 -3.70 9.34 -1.75
CA THR A 6 -2.32 9.79 -1.58
C THR A 6 -1.33 8.83 -2.21
N SER A 7 -1.44 7.52 -1.96
CA SER A 7 -0.55 6.50 -2.56
C SER A 7 -0.62 6.52 -4.08
N LEU A 8 -1.85 6.53 -4.63
CA LEU A 8 -2.07 6.58 -6.07
C LEU A 8 -1.47 7.86 -6.69
N GLY A 9 -1.64 9.01 -6.02
CA GLY A 9 -1.12 10.30 -6.49
C GLY A 9 0.41 10.42 -6.46
N LEU A 10 1.09 9.59 -5.66
CA LEU A 10 2.56 9.53 -5.62
C LEU A 10 3.12 8.52 -6.64
N GLU A 11 2.42 7.42 -6.88
CA GLU A 11 2.88 6.36 -7.79
C GLU A 11 2.65 6.69 -9.27
N VAL A 12 1.54 7.34 -9.63
CA VAL A 12 1.20 7.66 -11.02
C VAL A 12 2.28 8.52 -11.71
N PRO A 13 2.78 9.61 -11.10
CA PRO A 13 3.86 10.42 -11.70
C PRO A 13 5.14 9.61 -11.97
N ILE A 14 5.50 8.66 -11.10
CA ILE A 14 6.70 7.83 -11.29
C ILE A 14 6.54 6.94 -12.54
N VAL A 15 5.34 6.37 -12.73
CA VAL A 15 5.04 5.56 -13.91
C VAL A 15 5.01 6.41 -15.18
N SER A 16 4.43 7.61 -15.10
CA SER A 16 4.40 8.58 -16.20
C SER A 16 5.81 8.96 -16.67
N GLU A 17 6.69 9.32 -15.74
CA GLU A 17 8.10 9.62 -16.00
C GLU A 17 8.80 8.44 -16.68
N GLY A 18 8.63 7.24 -16.12
CA GLY A 18 9.24 6.04 -16.67
C GLY A 18 8.72 5.67 -18.06
N VAL A 19 7.41 5.84 -18.33
CA VAL A 19 6.83 5.59 -19.65
C VAL A 19 7.32 6.62 -20.66
N ALA A 20 7.44 7.89 -20.26
CA ALA A 20 7.98 8.94 -21.11
C ALA A 20 9.43 8.65 -21.53
N GLU A 21 10.25 8.08 -20.65
CA GLU A 21 11.61 7.66 -20.98
C GLU A 21 11.68 6.44 -21.93
N LEU A 22 10.65 5.61 -21.97
CA LEU A 22 10.59 4.43 -22.84
C LEU A 22 9.85 4.67 -24.16
N THR A 23 9.21 5.83 -24.32
CA THR A 23 8.33 6.12 -25.46
C THR A 23 8.60 7.53 -25.99
N PRO A 24 8.05 7.91 -27.16
CA PRO A 24 8.16 9.28 -27.66
C PRO A 24 7.28 10.30 -26.90
N LEU A 25 6.64 9.89 -25.81
CA LEU A 25 5.70 10.73 -25.06
C LEU A 25 6.47 11.62 -24.08
N SER A 26 5.97 12.84 -23.87
CA SER A 26 6.53 13.73 -22.84
C SER A 26 5.84 13.46 -21.50
N PRO A 27 6.60 13.51 -20.38
CA PRO A 27 6.01 13.39 -19.06
C PRO A 27 5.14 14.62 -18.75
N GLY A 28 4.19 14.44 -17.84
CA GLY A 28 3.37 15.52 -17.30
C GLY A 28 1.89 15.20 -17.22
N THR A 29 1.12 16.21 -16.83
CA THR A 29 -0.31 16.12 -16.46
C THR A 29 -1.16 15.30 -17.41
N GLY A 30 -1.00 15.48 -18.72
CA GLY A 30 -1.79 14.75 -19.71
C GLY A 30 -1.53 13.24 -19.67
N LEU A 31 -0.27 12.83 -19.51
CA LEU A 31 0.13 11.44 -19.44
C LEU A 31 -0.28 10.79 -18.11
N ASP A 32 -0.14 11.52 -17.00
CA ASP A 32 -0.58 11.08 -15.68
C ASP A 32 -2.07 10.71 -15.67
N ILE A 33 -2.92 11.61 -16.19
CA ILE A 33 -4.37 11.39 -16.27
C ILE A 33 -4.67 10.22 -17.19
N ALA A 34 -4.01 10.14 -18.34
CA ALA A 34 -4.21 9.04 -19.28
C ALA A 34 -3.88 7.69 -18.66
N ILE A 35 -2.76 7.59 -17.93
CA ILE A 35 -2.35 6.37 -17.21
C ILE A 35 -3.37 6.01 -16.14
N LEU A 36 -3.75 6.96 -15.29
CA LEU A 36 -4.69 6.72 -14.20
C LEU A 36 -6.09 6.31 -14.71
N VAL A 37 -6.59 6.95 -15.77
CA VAL A 37 -7.87 6.60 -16.41
C VAL A 37 -7.78 5.23 -17.06
N ALA A 38 -6.73 4.96 -17.84
CA ALA A 38 -6.54 3.67 -18.49
C ALA A 38 -6.49 2.53 -17.45
N TRP A 39 -5.81 2.73 -16.33
CA TRP A 39 -5.79 1.78 -15.24
C TRP A 39 -7.13 1.61 -14.54
N THR A 40 -7.81 2.71 -14.21
CA THR A 40 -9.11 2.66 -13.56
C THR A 40 -10.12 1.89 -14.42
N LEU A 41 -10.06 2.07 -15.74
CA LEU A 41 -10.89 1.34 -16.70
C LEU A 41 -10.50 -0.14 -16.78
N LEU A 42 -9.22 -0.45 -17.01
CA LEU A 42 -8.72 -1.83 -17.10
C LEU A 42 -9.08 -2.61 -15.84
N PHE A 43 -8.89 -1.97 -14.69
CA PHE A 43 -9.16 -2.55 -13.40
C PHE A 43 -10.67 -2.66 -13.11
N GLY A 44 -11.44 -1.61 -13.38
CA GLY A 44 -12.89 -1.61 -13.22
C GLY A 44 -13.56 -2.72 -14.05
N VAL A 45 -13.11 -2.92 -15.30
CA VAL A 45 -13.55 -4.01 -16.16
C VAL A 45 -13.14 -5.37 -15.57
N SER A 46 -11.90 -5.51 -15.09
CA SER A 46 -11.41 -6.75 -14.46
C SER A 46 -12.26 -7.17 -13.26
N VAL A 47 -12.61 -6.22 -12.39
CA VAL A 47 -13.50 -6.46 -11.23
C VAL A 47 -14.91 -6.82 -11.67
N TYR A 48 -15.46 -6.08 -12.64
CA TYR A 48 -16.81 -6.32 -13.12
C TYR A 48 -16.95 -7.72 -13.76
N LEU A 49 -15.94 -8.14 -14.52
CA LEU A 49 -15.87 -9.47 -15.14
C LEU A 49 -15.49 -10.59 -14.14
N GLY A 50 -15.08 -10.25 -12.92
CA GLY A 50 -14.72 -11.23 -11.89
C GLY A 50 -13.38 -11.91 -12.14
N LEU A 51 -12.43 -11.24 -12.79
CA LEU A 51 -11.10 -11.76 -13.14
C LEU A 51 -10.12 -11.81 -11.95
N GLN A 52 -10.61 -12.02 -10.73
CA GLN A 52 -9.81 -12.01 -9.49
C GLN A 52 -8.66 -13.03 -9.50
N ARG A 53 -8.83 -14.17 -10.18
CA ARG A 53 -7.76 -15.16 -10.37
C ARG A 53 -6.58 -14.59 -11.15
N GLY A 54 -6.84 -13.71 -12.11
CA GLY A 54 -5.81 -13.01 -12.89
C GLY A 54 -5.02 -12.04 -12.02
N LEU A 55 -5.72 -11.21 -11.24
CA LEU A 55 -5.08 -10.26 -10.33
C LEU A 55 -4.22 -10.96 -9.28
N LYS A 56 -4.70 -12.08 -8.72
CA LYS A 56 -3.92 -12.87 -7.76
C LYS A 56 -2.62 -13.41 -8.38
N ARG A 57 -2.66 -13.87 -9.65
CA ARG A 57 -1.46 -14.33 -10.37
C ARG A 57 -0.50 -13.18 -10.67
N LEU A 58 -1.01 -12.02 -11.06
CA LEU A 58 -0.21 -10.82 -11.27
C LEU A 58 0.47 -10.37 -9.97
N ALA A 59 -0.26 -10.32 -8.86
CA ALA A 59 0.31 -10.01 -7.55
C ALA A 59 1.42 -10.99 -7.15
N GLN A 60 1.24 -12.29 -7.39
CA GLN A 60 2.26 -13.30 -7.12
C GLN A 60 3.49 -13.14 -8.03
N LEU A 61 3.28 -12.89 -9.32
CA LEU A 61 4.37 -12.58 -10.25
C LEU A 61 5.11 -11.31 -9.80
N ASN A 62 4.40 -10.31 -9.28
CA ASN A 62 4.98 -9.06 -8.80
C ASN A 62 6.00 -9.28 -7.69
N VAL A 63 5.70 -10.17 -6.74
CA VAL A 63 6.63 -10.54 -5.65
C VAL A 63 7.90 -11.17 -6.22
N TRP A 64 7.78 -12.07 -7.20
CA TRP A 64 8.93 -12.68 -7.86
C TRP A 64 9.75 -11.67 -8.66
N LEU A 65 9.08 -10.78 -9.40
CA LEU A 65 9.74 -9.71 -10.15
C LEU A 65 10.46 -8.73 -9.21
N ALA A 66 9.86 -8.38 -8.07
CA ALA A 66 10.48 -7.49 -7.10
C ALA A 66 11.71 -8.15 -6.46
N GLY A 67 11.63 -9.44 -6.14
CA GLY A 67 12.78 -10.22 -5.67
C GLY A 67 13.89 -10.32 -6.73
N ALA A 68 13.53 -10.55 -8.00
CA ALA A 68 14.49 -10.62 -9.11
C ALA A 68 15.16 -9.27 -9.37
N LEU A 69 14.38 -8.18 -9.39
CA LEU A 69 14.91 -6.83 -9.51
C LEU A 69 15.81 -6.49 -8.32
N GLY A 70 15.41 -6.82 -7.10
CA GLY A 70 16.23 -6.59 -5.91
C GLY A 70 17.56 -7.35 -5.95
N ALA A 71 17.54 -8.62 -6.36
CA ALA A 71 18.76 -9.40 -6.59
C ALA A 71 19.64 -8.81 -7.70
N PHE A 72 19.02 -8.34 -8.79
CA PHE A 72 19.73 -7.64 -9.86
C PHE A 72 20.40 -6.36 -9.36
N LEU A 73 19.68 -5.50 -8.63
CA LEU A 73 20.24 -4.28 -8.03
C LEU A 73 21.43 -4.58 -7.12
N LEU A 74 21.34 -5.66 -6.34
CA LEU A 74 22.42 -6.06 -5.45
C LEU A 74 23.68 -6.49 -6.23
N ILE A 75 23.52 -7.21 -7.34
CA ILE A 75 24.64 -7.79 -8.12
C ILE A 75 25.21 -6.78 -9.12
N ALA A 76 24.35 -6.06 -9.84
CA ALA A 76 24.73 -5.12 -10.89
C ALA A 76 25.01 -3.70 -10.36
N GLY A 77 24.50 -3.39 -9.17
CA GLY A 77 24.79 -2.15 -8.45
C GLY A 77 26.06 -2.27 -7.58
N PRO A 78 26.32 -1.25 -6.74
CA PRO A 78 27.52 -1.19 -5.90
C PRO A 78 27.35 -2.09 -4.66
N THR A 79 27.47 -3.41 -4.84
CA THR A 79 27.15 -4.44 -3.83
C THR A 79 27.78 -4.18 -2.46
N VAL A 80 29.08 -3.91 -2.42
CA VAL A 80 29.82 -3.68 -1.18
C VAL A 80 29.30 -2.44 -0.47
N PHE A 81 29.11 -1.34 -1.22
CA PHE A 81 28.56 -0.11 -0.67
C PHE A 81 27.15 -0.29 -0.11
N ILE A 82 26.30 -1.05 -0.80
CA ILE A 82 24.94 -1.39 -0.33
C ILE A 82 24.99 -2.13 1.00
N ILE A 83 25.81 -3.18 1.11
CA ILE A 83 25.90 -4.01 2.32
C ILE A 83 26.49 -3.23 3.50
N ASP A 84 27.57 -2.47 3.26
CA ASP A 84 28.22 -1.66 4.29
C ASP A 84 27.30 -0.55 4.77
N SER A 85 26.66 0.17 3.84
CA SER A 85 25.73 1.26 4.16
C SER A 85 24.50 0.75 4.89
N PHE A 86 23.94 -0.40 4.48
CA PHE A 86 22.81 -1.03 5.16
C PHE A 86 23.15 -1.40 6.61
N THR A 87 24.29 -2.06 6.82
CA THR A 87 24.75 -2.47 8.15
C THR A 87 24.96 -1.25 9.05
N ASN A 88 25.61 -0.21 8.52
CA ASN A 88 25.79 1.06 9.23
C ASN A 88 24.46 1.76 9.54
N SER A 89 23.50 1.71 8.61
CA SER A 89 22.17 2.33 8.77
C SER A 89 21.37 1.69 9.89
N ILE A 90 21.46 0.36 10.08
CA ILE A 90 20.84 -0.31 11.22
C ILE A 90 21.42 0.22 12.53
N GLY A 91 22.75 0.31 12.64
CA GLY A 91 23.42 0.85 13.83
C GLY A 91 22.99 2.28 14.14
N LYS A 92 22.95 3.14 13.12
CA LYS A 92 22.48 4.53 13.24
C LYS A 92 21.01 4.62 13.65
N MET A 93 20.14 3.81 13.06
CA MET A 93 18.72 3.79 13.40
C MET A 93 18.53 3.38 14.85
N MET A 94 19.21 2.32 15.32
CA MET A 94 19.12 1.88 16.72
C MET A 94 19.64 2.94 17.69
N GLN A 95 20.78 3.58 17.36
CA GLN A 95 21.37 4.62 18.20
C GLN A 95 20.46 5.85 18.35
N ASN A 96 19.81 6.27 17.26
CA ASN A 96 19.04 7.52 17.22
C ASN A 96 17.53 7.30 17.40
N PHE A 97 17.07 6.07 17.62
CA PHE A 97 15.65 5.72 17.66
C PHE A 97 14.83 6.59 18.62
N VAL A 98 15.29 6.76 19.86
CA VAL A 98 14.58 7.56 20.86
C VAL A 98 14.55 9.03 20.45
N GLN A 99 15.68 9.60 20.03
CA GLN A 99 15.74 10.99 19.60
C GLN A 99 14.81 11.25 18.41
N MET A 100 14.83 10.39 17.38
CA MET A 100 13.95 10.50 16.21
C MET A 100 12.48 10.35 16.57
N SER A 101 12.14 9.54 17.58
CA SER A 101 10.76 9.35 18.06
C SER A 101 10.15 10.61 18.68
N PHE A 102 10.98 11.53 19.19
CA PHE A 102 10.56 12.76 19.85
C PHE A 102 11.07 14.04 19.14
N TYR A 103 11.55 13.92 17.90
CA TYR A 103 12.14 15.03 17.18
C TYR A 103 11.06 16.02 16.71
N MET A 104 11.20 17.29 17.11
CA MET A 104 10.23 18.38 16.85
C MET A 104 10.88 19.70 16.39
N ASP A 105 12.21 19.70 16.17
CA ASP A 105 13.04 20.85 15.78
C ASP A 105 12.59 22.27 16.22
N PRO A 106 12.30 22.54 17.51
CA PRO A 106 11.67 23.79 17.92
C PRO A 106 12.58 25.02 17.80
N VAL A 107 13.88 24.83 17.63
CA VAL A 107 14.88 25.90 17.53
C VAL A 107 15.31 26.13 16.10
N GLY A 108 15.60 25.06 15.35
CA GLY A 108 16.00 25.16 13.95
C GLY A 108 14.84 25.55 13.04
N GLY A 109 13.62 25.11 13.38
CA GLY A 109 12.41 25.43 12.61
C GLY A 109 12.50 24.97 11.16
N SER A 110 13.21 23.88 10.88
CA SER A 110 13.46 23.39 9.52
C SER A 110 12.21 22.86 8.82
N GLY A 111 11.15 22.50 9.57
CA GLY A 111 9.93 21.89 9.05
C GLY A 111 10.13 20.45 8.55
N PHE A 112 11.28 19.83 8.86
CA PHE A 112 11.60 18.47 8.43
C PHE A 112 10.63 17.44 9.04
N GLU A 113 10.36 17.56 10.34
CA GLU A 113 9.44 16.69 11.06
C GLU A 113 8.02 16.77 10.50
N GLU A 114 7.56 17.95 10.10
CA GLU A 114 6.23 18.15 9.52
C GLU A 114 6.13 17.48 8.15
N SER A 115 7.12 17.76 7.28
CA SER A 115 7.17 17.30 5.89
C SER A 115 7.37 15.78 5.75
N TRP A 116 8.01 15.14 6.74
CA TRP A 116 8.36 13.72 6.68
C TRP A 116 7.73 12.90 7.79
N THR A 117 8.11 13.13 9.04
CA THR A 117 7.72 12.28 10.17
C THR A 117 6.21 12.32 10.41
N VAL A 118 5.65 13.53 10.55
CA VAL A 118 4.22 13.75 10.78
C VAL A 118 3.41 13.29 9.58
N PHE A 119 3.85 13.60 8.36
CA PHE A 119 3.22 13.11 7.14
C PHE A 119 3.14 11.58 7.10
N TYR A 120 4.24 10.86 7.31
CA TYR A 120 4.23 9.40 7.29
C TYR A 120 3.35 8.83 8.40
N TRP A 121 3.40 9.37 9.62
CA TRP A 121 2.50 8.94 10.70
C TRP A 121 1.03 9.13 10.33
N ALA A 122 0.67 10.30 9.81
CA ALA A 122 -0.69 10.57 9.36
C ALA A 122 -1.11 9.60 8.25
N TRP A 123 -0.26 9.39 7.26
CA TRP A 123 -0.52 8.45 6.18
C TRP A 123 -0.74 7.03 6.72
N TRP A 124 0.13 6.51 7.59
CA TRP A 124 -0.04 5.17 8.17
C TRP A 124 -1.29 5.03 9.03
N ILE A 125 -1.62 6.05 9.83
CA ILE A 125 -2.85 6.09 10.64
C ILE A 125 -4.09 6.04 9.73
N ALA A 126 -4.06 6.78 8.62
CA ALA A 126 -5.15 6.77 7.65
C ALA A 126 -5.31 5.41 6.93
N TYR A 127 -4.22 4.63 6.82
CA TYR A 127 -4.24 3.25 6.30
C TYR A 127 -4.60 2.18 7.34
N ALA A 128 -4.47 2.47 8.64
CA ALA A 128 -4.59 1.46 9.70
C ALA A 128 -5.91 0.68 9.68
N PRO A 129 -7.11 1.30 9.50
CA PRO A 129 -8.36 0.54 9.44
C PRO A 129 -8.42 -0.45 8.26
N PHE A 130 -7.89 -0.01 7.11
CA PHE A 130 -7.83 -0.81 5.89
C PHE A 130 -6.92 -2.04 6.06
N ILE A 131 -5.68 -1.81 6.50
CA ILE A 131 -4.70 -2.88 6.71
C ILE A 131 -5.17 -3.81 7.84
N GLY A 132 -5.78 -3.27 8.89
CA GLY A 132 -6.32 -4.05 10.00
C GLY A 132 -7.38 -5.05 9.56
N LEU A 133 -8.38 -4.61 8.79
CA LEU A 133 -9.44 -5.49 8.29
C LEU A 133 -8.91 -6.55 7.32
N PHE A 134 -8.05 -6.15 6.39
CA PHE A 134 -7.41 -7.07 5.46
C PHE A 134 -6.60 -8.14 6.21
N THR A 135 -5.78 -7.72 7.17
CA THR A 135 -4.92 -8.62 7.95
C THR A 135 -5.75 -9.57 8.80
N ALA A 136 -6.82 -9.09 9.44
CA ALA A 136 -7.73 -9.94 10.20
C ALA A 136 -8.35 -11.04 9.32
N LYS A 137 -8.80 -10.69 8.11
CA LYS A 137 -9.42 -11.64 7.17
C LYS A 137 -8.45 -12.75 6.73
N ILE A 138 -7.21 -12.41 6.39
CA ILE A 138 -6.22 -13.39 5.93
C ILE A 138 -5.54 -14.18 7.07
N SER A 139 -5.70 -13.73 8.32
CA SER A 139 -5.05 -14.33 9.49
C SER A 139 -5.93 -15.30 10.27
N ARG A 140 -7.08 -15.72 9.71
CA ARG A 140 -7.99 -16.69 10.36
C ARG A 140 -7.23 -17.97 10.74
N GLY A 141 -7.35 -18.37 12.01
CA GLY A 141 -6.68 -19.55 12.57
C GLY A 141 -5.21 -19.36 12.97
N ARG A 142 -4.66 -18.14 12.88
CA ARG A 142 -3.31 -17.81 13.37
C ARG A 142 -3.36 -17.31 14.82
N THR A 143 -2.27 -17.51 15.57
CA THR A 143 -2.14 -16.94 16.92
C THR A 143 -1.87 -15.43 16.84
N MET A 144 -2.38 -14.65 17.81
CA MET A 144 -2.17 -13.19 17.84
C MET A 144 -0.68 -12.84 17.81
N ARG A 145 0.14 -13.55 18.61
CA ARG A 145 1.60 -13.38 18.64
C ARG A 145 2.24 -13.64 17.28
N GLY A 146 1.80 -14.69 16.57
CA GLY A 146 2.29 -15.02 15.24
C GLY A 146 1.94 -13.95 14.20
N VAL A 147 0.72 -13.41 14.26
CA VAL A 147 0.28 -12.32 13.36
C VAL A 147 1.09 -11.05 13.62
N ILE A 148 1.18 -10.62 14.88
CA ILE A 148 1.94 -9.40 15.26
C ILE A 148 3.41 -9.53 14.87
N GLY A 149 4.04 -10.66 15.22
CA GLY A 149 5.45 -10.90 14.88
C GLY A 149 5.70 -10.93 13.37
N ALA A 150 4.84 -11.59 12.60
CA ALA A 150 4.95 -11.63 11.15
C ALA A 150 4.79 -10.23 10.52
N MET A 151 3.81 -9.44 10.97
CA MET A 151 3.58 -8.08 10.47
C MET A 151 4.77 -7.16 10.76
N LEU A 152 5.27 -7.17 12.01
CA LEU A 152 6.39 -6.33 12.41
C LEU A 152 7.68 -6.72 11.69
N LEU A 153 8.01 -8.01 11.62
CA LEU A 153 9.28 -8.46 11.06
C LEU A 153 9.26 -8.45 9.53
N ALA A 154 8.29 -9.11 8.89
CA ALA A 154 8.28 -9.24 7.43
C ALA A 154 8.09 -7.88 6.75
N GLY A 155 7.20 -7.04 7.28
CA GLY A 155 6.98 -5.69 6.76
C GLY A 155 8.22 -4.81 6.90
N SER A 156 8.84 -4.78 8.08
CA SER A 156 10.04 -3.97 8.32
C SER A 156 11.23 -4.45 7.49
N LEU A 157 11.46 -5.76 7.41
CA LEU A 157 12.57 -6.31 6.62
C LEU A 157 12.41 -6.03 5.13
N GLY A 158 11.19 -6.14 4.59
CA GLY A 158 10.92 -5.79 3.19
C GLY A 158 11.24 -4.32 2.90
N ASN A 159 10.81 -3.43 3.78
CA ASN A 159 11.11 -2.00 3.67
C ASN A 159 12.62 -1.73 3.76
N TRP A 160 13.28 -2.32 4.76
CA TRP A 160 14.73 -2.21 4.95
C TRP A 160 15.53 -2.65 3.72
N VAL A 161 15.16 -3.78 3.11
CA VAL A 161 15.81 -4.28 1.89
C VAL A 161 15.57 -3.33 0.72
N ALA A 162 14.35 -2.82 0.53
CA ALA A 162 14.05 -1.87 -0.54
C ALA A 162 14.87 -0.58 -0.43
N PHE A 163 14.93 0.03 0.77
CA PHE A 163 15.77 1.20 1.04
C PHE A 163 17.26 0.87 0.87
N ALA A 164 17.71 -0.29 1.35
CA ALA A 164 19.09 -0.71 1.20
C ALA A 164 19.51 -0.78 -0.28
N LEU A 165 18.66 -1.32 -1.15
CA LEU A 165 18.97 -1.53 -2.56
C LEU A 165 18.83 -0.23 -3.36
N MET A 166 17.66 0.41 -3.36
CA MET A 166 17.42 1.59 -4.20
C MET A 166 18.17 2.82 -3.68
N THR A 167 18.04 3.15 -2.39
CA THR A 167 18.59 4.39 -1.85
C THR A 167 20.12 4.38 -1.84
N ASN A 168 20.75 3.26 -1.44
CA ASN A 168 22.22 3.21 -1.45
C ASN A 168 22.80 3.13 -2.87
N THR A 169 22.07 2.58 -3.84
CA THR A 169 22.48 2.65 -5.25
C THR A 169 22.51 4.09 -5.73
N GLY A 170 21.42 4.85 -5.53
CA GLY A 170 21.37 6.27 -5.89
C GLY A 170 22.41 7.10 -5.14
N LEU A 171 22.60 6.85 -3.83
CA LEU A 171 23.61 7.53 -3.03
C LEU A 171 25.03 7.26 -3.54
N SER A 172 25.34 6.00 -3.88
CA SER A 172 26.64 5.66 -4.45
C SER A 172 26.86 6.37 -5.79
N PHE A 173 25.83 6.48 -6.63
CA PHE A 173 25.92 7.16 -7.93
C PHE A 173 26.12 8.67 -7.78
N GLN A 174 25.51 9.28 -6.76
CA GLN A 174 25.80 10.68 -6.41
C GLN A 174 27.26 10.84 -5.98
N LEU A 175 27.71 10.01 -5.04
CA LEU A 175 29.03 10.16 -4.41
C LEU A 175 30.19 9.90 -5.37
N ASN A 176 30.00 8.99 -6.35
CA ASN A 176 31.02 8.69 -7.36
C ASN A 176 30.88 9.52 -8.65
N GLY A 177 29.86 10.39 -8.74
CA GLY A 177 29.61 11.23 -9.90
C GLY A 177 29.05 10.51 -11.13
N THR A 178 28.50 9.30 -10.99
CA THR A 178 27.85 8.56 -12.10
C THR A 178 26.56 9.24 -12.53
N VAL A 179 25.77 9.72 -11.55
CA VAL A 179 24.52 10.46 -11.77
C VAL A 179 24.47 11.58 -10.74
N ASP A 180 24.17 12.80 -11.17
CA ASP A 180 23.88 13.90 -10.25
C ASP A 180 22.41 13.82 -9.78
N VAL A 181 22.13 12.82 -8.95
CA VAL A 181 20.81 12.55 -8.35
C VAL A 181 20.29 13.78 -7.61
N ALA A 182 21.14 14.50 -6.87
CA ALA A 182 20.76 15.70 -6.13
C ALA A 182 20.37 16.84 -7.07
N GLY A 183 21.18 17.10 -8.11
CA GLY A 183 20.84 18.12 -9.12
C GLY A 183 19.59 17.77 -9.92
N ILE A 184 19.36 16.49 -10.25
CA ILE A 184 18.12 16.06 -10.93
C ILE A 184 16.92 16.21 -10.00
N LEU A 185 17.05 15.83 -8.73
CA LEU A 185 15.99 16.00 -7.73
C LEU A 185 15.57 17.47 -7.60
N GLU A 186 16.54 18.39 -7.56
CA GLU A 186 16.29 19.83 -7.44
C GLU A 186 15.66 20.43 -8.70
N ASN A 187 16.14 20.05 -9.89
CA ASN A 187 15.75 20.69 -11.15
C ASN A 187 14.56 20.02 -11.85
N GLN A 188 14.36 18.72 -11.66
CA GLN A 188 13.40 17.89 -12.39
C GLN A 188 12.46 17.12 -11.46
N GLY A 189 12.79 17.02 -10.16
CA GLY A 189 11.93 16.41 -9.15
C GLY A 189 12.25 14.95 -8.84
N PRO A 190 11.54 14.37 -7.86
CA PRO A 190 11.84 13.05 -7.30
C PRO A 190 11.60 11.90 -8.28
N THR A 191 10.61 12.02 -9.17
CA THR A 191 10.29 11.01 -10.17
C THR A 191 11.46 10.83 -11.15
N ALA A 192 11.95 11.93 -11.70
CA ALA A 192 13.09 11.97 -12.62
C ALA A 192 14.37 11.42 -11.97
N ALA A 193 14.62 11.75 -10.70
CA ALA A 193 15.79 11.25 -9.97
C ALA A 193 15.77 9.71 -9.82
N VAL A 194 14.61 9.12 -9.56
CA VAL A 194 14.44 7.65 -9.50
C VAL A 194 14.71 7.03 -10.87
N VAL A 195 14.12 7.59 -11.93
CA VAL A 195 14.26 7.05 -13.29
C VAL A 195 15.71 7.13 -13.77
N ALA A 196 16.37 8.28 -13.58
CA ALA A 196 17.77 8.46 -13.94
C ALA A 196 18.71 7.49 -13.19
N THR A 197 18.44 7.24 -11.91
CA THR A 197 19.19 6.26 -11.11
C THR A 197 19.05 4.84 -11.69
N LEU A 198 17.84 4.45 -12.08
CA LEU A 198 17.58 3.12 -12.65
C LEU A 198 18.19 2.97 -14.05
N GLN A 199 18.17 4.01 -14.87
CA GLN A 199 18.74 4.00 -16.22
C GLN A 199 20.27 3.93 -16.21
N ALA A 200 20.93 4.44 -15.18
CA ALA A 200 22.38 4.39 -15.04
C ALA A 200 22.92 2.99 -14.72
N LEU A 201 22.06 2.03 -14.37
CA LEU A 201 22.44 0.64 -14.18
C LEU A 201 22.72 -0.08 -15.52
N PRO A 202 23.49 -1.18 -15.50
CA PRO A 202 23.57 -2.08 -16.64
C PRO A 202 22.15 -2.51 -17.06
N LEU A 203 21.88 -2.55 -18.37
CA LEU A 203 20.54 -2.83 -18.90
C LEU A 203 19.45 -1.85 -18.40
N GLY A 204 19.81 -0.59 -18.12
CA GLY A 204 18.93 0.41 -17.50
C GLY A 204 17.54 0.53 -18.13
N VAL A 205 17.41 0.44 -19.46
CA VAL A 205 16.11 0.42 -20.16
C VAL A 205 15.24 -0.76 -19.74
N VAL A 206 15.83 -1.96 -19.62
CA VAL A 206 15.13 -3.18 -19.17
C VAL A 206 14.78 -3.07 -17.70
N VAL A 207 15.70 -2.58 -16.87
CA VAL A 207 15.49 -2.36 -15.44
C VAL A 207 14.32 -1.40 -15.21
N LEU A 208 14.31 -0.27 -15.93
CA LEU A 208 13.24 0.71 -15.89
C LEU A 208 11.90 0.11 -16.34
N ALA A 209 11.88 -0.64 -17.45
CA ALA A 209 10.66 -1.30 -17.92
C ALA A 209 10.10 -2.31 -16.90
N VAL A 210 10.98 -3.09 -16.25
CA VAL A 210 10.57 -4.01 -15.18
C VAL A 210 10.07 -3.25 -13.95
N PHE A 211 10.74 -2.16 -13.57
CA PHE A 211 10.32 -1.31 -12.45
C PHE A 211 8.95 -0.68 -12.71
N ILE A 212 8.70 -0.15 -13.90
CA ILE A 212 7.39 0.37 -14.30
C ILE A 212 6.33 -0.74 -14.25
N LEU A 213 6.63 -1.93 -14.77
CA LEU A 213 5.71 -3.06 -14.70
C LEU A 213 5.37 -3.42 -13.25
N LEU A 214 6.35 -3.38 -12.34
CA LEU A 214 6.12 -3.60 -10.91
C LEU A 214 5.15 -2.55 -10.34
N LEU A 215 5.38 -1.28 -10.63
CA LEU A 215 4.51 -0.19 -10.18
C LEU A 215 3.09 -0.30 -10.77
N VAL A 216 2.96 -0.67 -12.04
CA VAL A 216 1.66 -0.93 -12.68
C VAL A 216 0.87 -1.98 -11.92
N VAL A 217 1.51 -3.11 -11.60
CA VAL A 217 0.85 -4.20 -10.89
C VAL A 217 0.58 -3.82 -9.43
N PHE A 218 1.52 -3.15 -8.76
CA PHE A 218 1.32 -2.63 -7.41
C PHE A 218 0.12 -1.71 -7.35
N LEU A 219 0.05 -0.71 -8.22
CA LEU A 219 -1.08 0.22 -8.26
C LEU A 219 -2.41 -0.50 -8.49
N ALA A 220 -2.43 -1.47 -9.43
CA ALA A 220 -3.64 -2.26 -9.69
C ALA A 220 -4.09 -3.05 -8.45
N THR A 221 -3.15 -3.67 -7.72
CA THR A 221 -3.47 -4.40 -6.49
C THR A 221 -3.87 -3.49 -5.33
N THR A 222 -3.26 -2.31 -5.23
CA THR A 222 -3.58 -1.28 -4.23
C THR A 222 -4.97 -0.70 -4.49
N LEU A 223 -5.30 -0.41 -5.75
CA LEU A 223 -6.62 0.08 -6.16
C LEU A 223 -7.71 -0.97 -5.90
N ASP A 224 -7.46 -2.25 -6.26
CA ASP A 224 -8.41 -3.35 -5.99
C ASP A 224 -8.72 -3.45 -4.50
N SER A 225 -7.67 -3.64 -3.71
CA SER A 225 -7.82 -3.89 -2.29
C SER A 225 -8.49 -2.69 -1.63
N SER A 226 -8.08 -1.46 -1.95
CA SER A 226 -8.70 -0.23 -1.44
C SER A 226 -10.18 -0.15 -1.82
N ALA A 227 -10.52 -0.35 -3.09
CA ALA A 227 -11.91 -0.29 -3.56
C ALA A 227 -12.77 -1.41 -2.94
N TYR A 228 -12.23 -2.62 -2.81
CA TYR A 228 -12.85 -3.74 -2.12
C TYR A 228 -13.19 -3.38 -0.68
N THR A 229 -12.22 -2.87 0.08
CA THR A 229 -12.41 -2.59 1.50
C THR A 229 -13.39 -1.45 1.72
N MET A 230 -13.31 -0.40 0.90
CA MET A 230 -14.28 0.71 0.96
C MET A 230 -15.70 0.21 0.64
N ALA A 231 -15.85 -0.64 -0.38
CA ALA A 231 -17.14 -1.25 -0.70
C ALA A 231 -17.63 -2.16 0.43
N ALA A 232 -16.75 -2.92 1.08
CA ALA A 232 -17.10 -3.78 2.21
C ALA A 232 -17.59 -2.98 3.42
N VAL A 233 -16.87 -1.94 3.80
CA VAL A 233 -17.21 -1.08 4.95
C VAL A 233 -18.47 -0.27 4.70
N ALA A 234 -18.69 0.17 3.45
CA ALA A 234 -19.89 0.92 3.07
C ALA A 234 -21.10 0.01 2.78
N SER A 235 -20.94 -1.32 2.79
CA SER A 235 -22.06 -2.26 2.62
C SER A 235 -22.67 -2.59 3.97
N ARG A 236 -24.00 -2.51 4.05
CA ARG A 236 -24.75 -2.85 5.26
C ARG A 236 -24.84 -4.38 5.41
N GLU A 237 -24.56 -4.88 6.61
CA GLU A 237 -24.78 -6.28 7.00
C GLU A 237 -24.10 -7.29 6.06
N LEU A 238 -22.91 -6.97 5.54
CA LEU A 238 -22.17 -7.87 4.65
C LEU A 238 -21.64 -9.08 5.47
N PRO A 239 -22.07 -10.33 5.15
CA PRO A 239 -21.54 -11.51 5.82
C PRO A 239 -20.03 -11.66 5.60
N ALA A 240 -19.32 -12.28 6.56
CA ALA A 240 -17.86 -12.37 6.56
C ALA A 240 -17.26 -13.13 5.34
N ASP A 241 -18.04 -14.02 4.75
CA ASP A 241 -17.72 -14.85 3.60
C ASP A 241 -18.24 -14.29 2.26
N VAL A 242 -19.03 -13.21 2.31
CA VAL A 242 -19.63 -12.60 1.12
C VAL A 242 -18.80 -11.43 0.64
N GLU A 243 -18.63 -11.40 -0.66
CA GLU A 243 -17.91 -10.35 -1.35
C GLU A 243 -18.79 -9.12 -1.63
N PRO A 244 -18.29 -7.88 -1.46
CA PRO A 244 -19.04 -6.67 -1.80
C PRO A 244 -19.45 -6.68 -3.27
N ALA A 245 -20.64 -6.16 -3.56
CA ALA A 245 -21.18 -6.07 -4.91
C ALA A 245 -20.19 -5.40 -5.87
N ARG A 246 -20.02 -5.97 -7.07
CA ARG A 246 -19.01 -5.53 -8.05
C ARG A 246 -19.16 -4.06 -8.44
N TRP A 247 -20.39 -3.60 -8.65
CA TRP A 247 -20.66 -2.19 -8.98
C TRP A 247 -20.20 -1.23 -7.87
N HIS A 248 -20.34 -1.62 -6.61
CA HIS A 248 -19.95 -0.81 -5.47
C HIS A 248 -18.42 -0.63 -5.43
N ARG A 249 -17.66 -1.68 -5.76
CA ARG A 249 -16.20 -1.58 -5.91
C ARG A 249 -15.79 -0.66 -7.05
N VAL A 250 -16.48 -0.74 -8.19
CA VAL A 250 -16.19 0.14 -9.34
C VAL A 250 -16.42 1.60 -8.96
N VAL A 251 -17.50 1.93 -8.24
CA VAL A 251 -17.75 3.28 -7.73
C VAL A 251 -16.59 3.77 -6.86
N TRP A 252 -16.10 2.95 -5.93
CA TRP A 252 -14.97 3.32 -5.08
C TRP A 252 -13.65 3.43 -5.84
N ALA A 253 -13.40 2.59 -6.84
CA ALA A 253 -12.21 2.69 -7.68
C ALA A 253 -12.20 4.02 -8.46
N VAL A 254 -13.34 4.41 -9.03
CA VAL A 254 -13.50 5.71 -9.72
C VAL A 254 -13.35 6.87 -8.74
N ALA A 255 -13.94 6.79 -7.55
CA ALA A 255 -13.81 7.82 -6.52
C ALA A 255 -12.34 8.01 -6.06
N LEU A 256 -11.60 6.92 -5.88
CA LEU A 256 -10.18 6.96 -5.53
C LEU A 256 -9.36 7.62 -6.64
N ALA A 257 -9.57 7.22 -7.89
CA ALA A 257 -8.90 7.84 -9.03
C ALA A 257 -9.22 9.33 -9.16
N ALA A 258 -10.49 9.73 -8.98
CA ALA A 258 -10.89 11.13 -9.02
C ALA A 258 -10.22 11.96 -7.92
N VAL A 259 -10.10 11.41 -6.71
CA VAL A 259 -9.38 12.07 -5.60
C VAL A 259 -7.89 12.19 -5.92
N SER A 260 -7.25 11.17 -6.48
CA SER A 260 -5.83 11.22 -6.86
C SER A 260 -5.56 12.28 -7.92
N VAL A 261 -6.39 12.34 -8.98
CA VAL A 261 -6.36 13.43 -9.97
C VAL A 261 -6.47 14.77 -9.27
N ALA A 262 -7.49 14.96 -8.42
CA ALA A 262 -7.70 16.23 -7.74
C ALA A 262 -6.48 16.65 -6.89
N LEU A 263 -5.86 15.71 -6.18
CA LEU A 263 -4.70 16.01 -5.31
C LEU A 263 -3.43 16.32 -6.09
N MET A 264 -3.17 15.54 -7.16
CA MET A 264 -2.02 15.79 -8.03
C MET A 264 -2.05 17.21 -8.60
N TYR A 265 -3.25 17.76 -8.88
CA TYR A 265 -3.40 19.10 -9.47
C TYR A 265 -3.73 20.22 -8.50
N ALA A 266 -4.30 19.92 -7.32
CA ALA A 266 -4.58 20.93 -6.31
C ALA A 266 -3.32 21.48 -5.64
N GLY A 267 -2.22 20.72 -5.66
CA GLY A 267 -0.94 21.14 -5.10
C GLY A 267 0.13 20.05 -5.06
N GLY A 268 0.00 18.99 -5.87
CA GLY A 268 0.98 17.90 -5.93
C GLY A 268 1.23 17.25 -4.57
N LEU A 269 2.51 17.10 -4.22
CA LEU A 269 2.94 16.48 -2.97
C LEU A 269 2.35 17.19 -1.75
N ASP A 270 2.34 18.52 -1.71
CA ASP A 270 1.87 19.28 -0.54
C ASP A 270 0.37 19.06 -0.28
N ALA A 271 -0.43 18.99 -1.36
CA ALA A 271 -1.84 18.68 -1.27
C ALA A 271 -2.08 17.23 -0.79
N LEU A 272 -1.28 16.29 -1.30
CA LEU A 272 -1.30 14.87 -0.90
C LEU A 272 -0.95 14.70 0.60
N GLN A 273 0.06 15.44 1.08
CA GLN A 273 0.48 15.46 2.48
C GLN A 273 -0.60 16.07 3.38
N THR A 274 -1.13 17.22 2.99
CA THR A 274 -2.18 17.93 3.74
C THR A 274 -3.44 17.06 3.89
N LEU A 275 -3.88 16.39 2.82
CA LEU A 275 -5.04 15.51 2.89
C LEU A 275 -4.80 14.32 3.84
N ALA A 276 -3.60 13.72 3.79
CA ALA A 276 -3.25 12.63 4.70
C ALA A 276 -3.37 13.09 6.16
N ILE A 277 -2.85 14.27 6.50
CA ILE A 277 -2.92 14.84 7.85
C ILE A 277 -4.37 15.10 8.28
N ILE A 278 -5.17 15.78 7.45
CA ILE A 278 -6.57 16.10 7.75
C ILE A 278 -7.39 14.82 7.96
N THR A 279 -7.15 13.79 7.15
CA THR A 279 -7.88 12.52 7.26
C THR A 279 -7.42 11.65 8.42
N ALA A 280 -6.15 11.74 8.81
CA ALA A 280 -5.60 10.98 9.93
C ALA A 280 -6.07 11.51 11.29
N PHE A 281 -6.18 12.83 11.44
CA PHE A 281 -6.52 13.46 12.72
C PHE A 281 -7.77 12.86 13.42
N PRO A 282 -8.95 12.75 12.77
CA PRO A 282 -10.11 12.11 13.41
C PRO A 282 -9.89 10.61 13.66
N LEU A 283 -9.11 9.94 12.82
CA LEU A 283 -8.82 8.51 12.95
C LEU A 283 -7.95 8.19 14.17
N ILE A 284 -7.13 9.11 14.65
CA ILE A 284 -6.37 8.94 15.89
C ILE A 284 -7.31 8.59 17.06
N PHE A 285 -8.40 9.35 17.21
CA PHE A 285 -9.38 9.11 18.27
C PHE A 285 -10.08 7.77 18.10
N VAL A 286 -10.43 7.41 16.85
CA VAL A 286 -11.02 6.11 16.53
C VAL A 286 -10.07 4.97 16.90
N LEU A 287 -8.78 5.07 16.54
CA LEU A 287 -7.79 4.04 16.88
C LEU A 287 -7.59 3.91 18.39
N VAL A 288 -7.59 5.02 19.13
CA VAL A 288 -7.54 4.99 20.60
C VAL A 288 -8.74 4.24 21.18
N ILE A 289 -9.95 4.51 20.67
CA ILE A 289 -11.17 3.77 21.06
C ILE A 289 -11.04 2.28 20.72
N VAL A 290 -10.55 1.93 19.52
CA VAL A 290 -10.33 0.54 19.11
C VAL A 290 -9.35 -0.17 20.04
N VAL A 291 -8.23 0.47 20.39
CA VAL A 291 -7.24 -0.10 21.31
C VAL A 291 -7.83 -0.30 22.72
N MET A 292 -8.56 0.68 23.23
CA MET A 292 -9.24 0.56 24.53
C MET A 292 -10.28 -0.55 24.54
N SER A 293 -11.10 -0.65 23.48
CA SER A 293 -12.10 -1.71 23.31
C SER A 293 -11.46 -3.09 23.20
N PHE A 294 -10.39 -3.22 22.40
CA PHE A 294 -9.65 -4.47 22.26
C PHE A 294 -9.00 -4.90 23.58
N ARG A 295 -8.41 -3.96 24.32
CA ARG A 295 -7.87 -4.23 25.66
C ARG A 295 -8.95 -4.73 26.62
N ARG A 296 -10.12 -4.10 26.64
CA ARG A 296 -11.25 -4.56 27.48
C ARG A 296 -11.68 -5.97 27.08
N TRP A 297 -11.91 -6.21 25.79
CA TRP A 297 -12.27 -7.52 25.25
C TRP A 297 -11.26 -8.61 25.64
N LEU A 298 -9.95 -8.33 25.60
CA LEU A 298 -8.92 -9.27 26.04
C LEU A 298 -8.98 -9.58 27.54
N LEU A 299 -9.25 -8.57 28.38
CA LEU A 299 -9.31 -8.73 29.83
C LEU A 299 -10.59 -9.45 30.26
N ASP A 300 -11.71 -9.16 29.62
CA ASP A 300 -13.01 -9.77 29.92
C ASP A 300 -13.07 -11.23 29.41
N GLY A 301 -12.43 -11.52 28.27
CA GLY A 301 -12.40 -12.86 27.66
C GLY A 301 -11.36 -13.83 28.25
N HIS A 302 -10.40 -13.34 29.05
CA HIS A 302 -9.34 -14.16 29.65
C HIS A 302 -9.07 -13.82 31.14
N PRO A 303 -10.04 -14.02 32.07
CA PRO A 303 -9.84 -13.67 33.49
C PRO A 303 -8.65 -14.38 34.16
N ASN A 304 -8.26 -15.56 33.65
CA ASN A 304 -7.21 -16.42 34.23
C ASN A 304 -6.07 -16.79 33.25
N GLY A 305 -5.95 -16.14 32.09
CA GLY A 305 -4.84 -16.37 31.15
C GLY A 305 -4.90 -17.66 30.32
N GLU A 306 -6.01 -18.40 30.35
CA GLU A 306 -6.25 -19.52 29.42
C GLU A 306 -6.85 -19.01 28.11
N ALA A 307 -6.18 -19.30 27.00
CA ALA A 307 -6.64 -18.95 25.67
C ALA A 307 -7.81 -19.84 25.27
N HIS A 308 -9.05 -19.39 25.48
CA HIS A 308 -10.18 -19.97 24.77
C HIS A 308 -10.03 -19.69 23.27
N PRO A 309 -10.26 -20.69 22.40
CA PRO A 309 -10.31 -20.44 20.97
C PRO A 309 -11.35 -19.35 20.74
N VAL A 310 -11.01 -18.38 19.89
CA VAL A 310 -11.95 -17.33 19.48
C VAL A 310 -13.15 -18.02 18.86
N ASP A 311 -14.25 -18.11 19.60
CA ASP A 311 -15.53 -18.54 19.09
C ASP A 311 -16.09 -17.40 18.24
N ILE A 312 -15.57 -17.32 17.02
CA ILE A 312 -16.24 -16.63 15.92
C ILE A 312 -17.44 -17.53 15.62
N GLY A 313 -18.54 -17.24 16.33
CA GLY A 313 -19.73 -18.06 16.41
C GLY A 313 -19.97 -18.82 15.12
N GLU A 314 -20.07 -20.14 15.26
CA GLU A 314 -20.46 -21.02 14.16
C GLU A 314 -21.60 -20.31 13.42
N ALA A 315 -21.38 -20.01 12.13
CA ALA A 315 -22.48 -19.65 11.27
C ALA A 315 -23.50 -20.76 11.46
N GLU A 316 -24.67 -20.44 12.03
CA GLU A 316 -25.78 -21.38 12.12
C GLU A 316 -25.84 -22.09 10.77
N PRO A 317 -25.74 -23.43 10.73
CA PRO A 317 -25.86 -24.13 9.46
C PRO A 317 -27.18 -23.68 8.89
N ALA A 318 -27.10 -22.93 7.78
CA ALA A 318 -28.25 -22.31 7.14
C ALA A 318 -29.34 -23.36 7.11
N ALA A 319 -30.39 -23.14 7.92
CA ALA A 319 -31.43 -24.12 8.14
C ALA A 319 -31.86 -24.59 6.77
N THR A 320 -31.44 -25.82 6.49
CA THR A 320 -31.55 -26.48 5.20
C THR A 320 -32.95 -26.23 4.71
N ALA A 321 -33.07 -25.78 3.46
CA ALA A 321 -34.32 -25.59 2.76
C ALA A 321 -35.22 -26.84 2.91
N GLN A 322 -36.03 -26.87 3.96
CA GLN A 322 -37.04 -27.89 4.24
C GLN A 322 -38.45 -27.33 4.06
N VAL A 323 -38.59 -26.11 3.56
CA VAL A 323 -39.89 -25.51 3.22
C VAL A 323 -40.34 -25.85 1.79
N SER A 324 -39.50 -26.42 0.91
CA SER A 324 -39.89 -26.67 -0.49
C SER A 324 -40.42 -28.07 -0.82
N ALA A 325 -40.60 -28.94 0.19
CA ALA A 325 -41.15 -30.29 -0.01
C ALA A 325 -42.66 -30.39 0.29
N ASP A 326 -43.17 -29.60 1.25
CA ASP A 326 -44.59 -29.64 1.62
C ASP A 326 -45.50 -28.94 0.59
N GLU A 327 -45.05 -27.83 -0.01
CA GLU A 327 -45.83 -27.11 -1.03
C GLU A 327 -45.97 -27.87 -2.37
N ARG A 328 -45.16 -28.89 -2.63
CA ARG A 328 -45.32 -29.75 -3.83
C ARG A 328 -46.25 -30.94 -3.60
N SER A 329 -46.65 -31.21 -2.36
CA SER A 329 -47.60 -32.29 -2.04
C SER A 329 -49.05 -31.81 -2.14
N GLU A 330 -49.34 -30.56 -1.77
CA GLU A 330 -50.70 -29.99 -1.85
C GLU A 330 -51.12 -29.64 -3.29
N ALA A 331 -50.18 -29.30 -4.19
CA ALA A 331 -50.48 -29.01 -5.59
C ALA A 331 -50.76 -30.26 -6.48
N ARG A 332 -50.80 -31.46 -5.90
CA ARG A 332 -51.12 -32.72 -6.63
C ARG A 332 -52.47 -33.34 -6.23
N LEU A 333 -53.25 -32.71 -5.36
CA LEU A 333 -54.56 -33.21 -4.93
C LEU A 333 -55.71 -32.17 -5.04
N SER A 334 -55.54 -31.11 -5.84
CA SER A 334 -56.62 -30.20 -6.24
C SER A 334 -56.76 -30.09 -7.75
#